data_AF-A0A6I2SQB2-F1
#
_entry.id   AF-A0A6I2SQB2-F1
#
_cell.length_a   1.000
_cell.length_b   1.000
_cell.length_c   1.000
_cell.angle_alpha   90.00
_cell.angle_beta   90.00
_cell.angle_gamma   90.00
#
_symmetry.space_group_name_H-M   'P 1'
#
loop_
_entity.id
_entity.type
_entity.pdbx_description
1 polymer ?
#
loop_
_entity_poly.entity_id
_entity_poly.type
_entity_poly.pdbx_seq_one_letter_code
_entity_poly.pdbx_strand_id
1 'polypeptide(L)' 'MFGFGMPELLIILVIVLVVFGAGRLPEIGSALGKSIKNFKKASDAKEEIEIKPRKDSDSTKNS' A
#
# COMPACT_ATOMS: atom_id res chain seq x y z
N MET A 1 -17.86 -16.13 -26.78
CA MET A 1 -18.54 -16.14 -25.47
C MET A 1 -18.01 -14.97 -24.68
N PHE A 2 -18.82 -13.92 -24.51
CA PHE A 2 -18.45 -12.73 -23.73
C PHE A 2 -18.38 -13.14 -22.26
N GLY A 3 -17.20 -13.59 -21.81
CA GLY A 3 -16.92 -13.81 -20.40
C GLY A 3 -16.95 -12.48 -19.67
N PHE A 4 -17.41 -12.50 -18.43
CA PHE A 4 -17.41 -11.38 -17.46
C PHE A 4 -16.42 -10.28 -17.83
N GLY A 5 -16.91 -9.29 -18.56
CA GLY A 5 -16.07 -8.26 -19.12
C GLY A 5 -15.92 -7.10 -18.15
N MET A 6 -15.14 -6.12 -18.57
CA MET A 6 -15.10 -4.82 -17.91
C MET A 6 -16.51 -4.18 -17.71
N PRO A 7 -17.49 -4.35 -18.63
CA PRO A 7 -18.84 -3.79 -18.45
C PRO A 7 -19.59 -4.35 -17.23
N GLU A 8 -19.58 -5.67 -17.02
CA GLU A 8 -20.24 -6.30 -15.88
C GLU A 8 -19.62 -5.88 -14.54
N LEU A 9 -18.30 -5.77 -14.47
CA LEU A 9 -17.60 -5.26 -13.29
C LEU A 9 -17.95 -3.80 -12.99
N LEU A 10 -18.10 -2.97 -14.03
CA LEU A 10 -18.55 -1.58 -13.88
C LEU A 10 -19.96 -1.47 -13.31
N ILE A 11 -20.89 -2.32 -13.75
CA ILE A 11 -22.26 -2.36 -13.22
C ILE A 11 -22.25 -2.73 -11.73
N ILE A 12 -21.49 -3.77 -11.36
CA ILE A 12 -21.36 -4.18 -9.96
C ILE A 12 -20.74 -3.05 -9.13
N LEU A 13 -19.70 -2.40 -9.65
CA LEU A 13 -19.06 -1.27 -8.99
C LEU A 13 -20.05 -0.13 -8.73
N VAL A 14 -20.90 0.22 -9.70
CA VAL A 14 -21.94 1.24 -9.53
C VAL A 14 -22.92 0.84 -8.42
N ILE A 15 -23.38 -0.41 -8.38
CA ILE A 15 -24.28 -0.90 -7.30
C ILE A 15 -23.61 -0.76 -5.93
N VAL A 16 -22.35 -1.19 -5.81
CA VAL A 16 -21.56 -1.06 -4.58
C VAL A 16 -21.42 0.42 -4.18
N LEU A 17 -21.13 1.31 -5.12
CA LEU A 17 -21.02 2.75 -4.86
C LEU A 17 -22.36 3.37 -4.42
N VAL A 18 -23.50 2.88 -4.89
CA VAL A 18 -24.82 3.33 -4.44
C VAL A 18 -25.11 2.87 -3.02
N VAL A 19 -24.80 1.61 -2.69
CA VAL A 19 -25.06 1.03 -1.36
C VAL A 19 -24.12 1.62 -0.29
N PHE A 20 -22.82 1.68 -0.59
CA PHE A 20 -21.81 2.12 0.35
C PHE A 20 -21.52 3.63 0.26
N GLY A 21 -21.84 4.27 -0.86
CA GLY A 21 -21.49 5.66 -1.16
C GLY A 21 -20.08 5.79 -1.77
N ALA A 22 -19.93 6.75 -2.70
CA ALA A 22 -18.65 6.98 -3.40
C ALA A 22 -17.48 7.41 -2.50
N GLY A 23 -17.77 7.94 -1.30
CA GLY A 23 -16.75 8.33 -0.33
C GLY A 23 -16.18 7.18 0.51
N ARG A 24 -16.93 6.08 0.69
CA ARG A 24 -16.51 4.98 1.59
C ARG A 24 -15.43 4.09 0.97
N LEU A 25 -15.50 3.87 -0.34
CA LEU A 25 -14.48 3.10 -1.07
C LEU A 25 -13.06 3.68 -0.94
N PRO A 26 -12.81 4.97 -1.20
CA PRO A 26 -11.48 5.56 -1.05
C PRO A 26 -11.03 5.67 0.41
N GLU A 27 -11.95 5.84 1.37
CA GLU A 27 -11.66 5.84 2.80
C GLU A 27 -11.09 4.48 3.25
N ILE A 28 -11.79 3.38 2.90
CA ILE A 28 -11.36 2.01 3.18
C ILE A 28 -10.08 1.68 2.42
N GLY A 29 -9.99 2.04 1.13
CA GLY A 29 -8.81 1.82 0.31
C GLY A 29 -7.56 2.54 0.85
N SER A 30 -7.73 3.75 1.38
CA SER A 30 -6.64 4.50 2.01
C SER A 30 -6.16 3.85 3.32
N ALA A 31 -7.09 3.34 4.13
CA ALA A 31 -6.75 2.61 5.36
C ALA A 31 -6.02 1.30 5.04
N LEU A 32 -6.56 0.50 4.13
CA LEU A 32 -5.93 -0.75 3.67
C LEU A 32 -4.57 -0.49 3.01
N GLY A 33 -4.46 0.54 2.18
CA GLY A 33 -3.21 0.92 1.51
C GLY A 33 -2.10 1.29 2.49
N LYS A 34 -2.44 2.03 3.57
CA LYS A 34 -1.49 2.31 4.66
C LYS A 34 -1.06 1.02 5.37
N SER A 35 -2.01 0.13 5.70
CA SER A 35 -1.71 -1.16 6.32
C SER A 35 -0.80 -2.04 5.45
N ILE A 36 -1.09 -2.14 4.14
CA ILE A 36 -0.29 -2.91 3.18
C ILE A 36 1.10 -2.28 3.02
N LYS A 37 1.20 -0.95 2.93
CA LYS A 37 2.49 -0.24 2.86
C LYS A 37 3.35 -0.51 4.09
N ASN A 38 2.76 -0.44 5.27
CA ASN A 38 3.45 -0.71 6.52
C ASN A 38 3.84 -2.19 6.66
N PHE A 39 2.97 -3.10 6.23
CA PHE A 39 3.27 -4.53 6.17
C PHE A 39 4.44 -4.82 5.23
N LYS A 40 4.42 -4.27 4.01
CA LYS A 40 5.52 -4.38 3.05
C LYS A 40 6.83 -3.83 3.62
N LYS A 41 6.80 -2.64 4.25
CA LYS A 41 7.98 -2.05 4.89
C LYS A 41 8.53 -2.93 6.03
N ALA A 42 7.66 -3.53 6.84
CA ALA A 42 8.08 -4.43 7.91
C ALA A 42 8.67 -5.74 7.36
N SER A 43 8.10 -6.29 6.28
CA SER A 43 8.64 -7.45 5.57
C SER A 43 10.00 -7.15 4.93
N ASP A 44 10.12 -6.05 4.21
CA ASP A 44 11.38 -5.59 3.59
C ASP A 44 12.45 -5.31 4.67
N ALA A 45 12.07 -4.69 5.80
CA ALA A 45 12.99 -4.41 6.91
C ALA A 45 13.47 -5.69 7.62
N LYS A 46 12.66 -6.77 7.61
CA LYS A 46 13.07 -8.08 8.14
C LYS A 46 14.17 -8.73 7.29
N GLU A 47 14.22 -8.41 6.01
CA GLU A 47 15.31 -8.76 5.09
C GLU A 47 16.55 -7.84 5.27
N GLU A 48 16.33 -6.56 5.61
CA GLU A 48 17.42 -5.58 5.71
C GLU A 48 18.24 -5.66 7.02
N ILE A 49 17.72 -6.31 8.07
CA ILE A 49 18.47 -6.52 9.33
C ILE A 49 19.69 -7.45 9.12
N GLU A 50 19.77 -8.20 8.01
CA GLU A 50 20.91 -9.08 7.76
C GLU A 50 22.11 -8.39 7.07
N ILE A 51 21.99 -7.18 6.49
CA ILE A 51 23.15 -6.51 5.83
C ILE A 51 23.04 -4.98 5.81
N LYS A 52 23.18 -4.29 6.94
CA LYS A 52 23.65 -2.89 6.92
C LYS A 52 24.75 -2.67 7.96
N PRO A 53 26.04 -2.71 7.58
CA PRO A 53 27.08 -2.18 8.44
C PRO A 53 26.82 -0.68 8.59
N ARG A 54 26.72 -0.23 9.83
CA ARG A 54 26.59 1.18 10.19
C ARG A 54 27.81 1.94 9.64
N LYS A 55 27.64 2.62 8.52
CA LYS A 55 28.65 3.52 7.95
C LYS A 55 28.24 4.95 8.22
N ASP A 56 28.41 5.36 9.47
CA ASP A 56 28.54 6.77 9.84
C ASP A 56 30.01 7.02 10.20
N SER A 57 30.82 7.06 9.15
CA SER A 57 32.04 7.86 9.14
C SER A 57 31.60 9.32 9.00
N ASP A 58 31.41 10.01 10.12
CA ASP A 58 31.34 11.47 10.13
C ASP A 58 32.55 12.03 10.90
N SER A 59 33.43 12.59 10.08
CA SER A 59 34.47 13.56 10.38
C SER A 59 34.17 14.50 11.56
N THR A 60 34.73 14.21 12.74
CA THR A 60 35.05 15.28 13.71
C THR A 60 36.49 15.72 13.49
N LYS A 61 36.60 16.71 12.63
CA LYS A 61 37.74 17.61 12.48
C LYS A 61 37.68 18.62 13.63
N ASN A 62 38.41 18.43 14.73
CA ASN A 62 38.87 19.55 15.56
C ASN A 62 39.91 19.14 16.62
N SER A 63 40.97 19.96 16.71
CA SER A 63 41.94 20.17 17.80
C SER A 63 43.09 19.18 17.93
#